data_AF-A0A7Y8KAE1-F1
#
_entry.id   AF-A0A7Y8KAE1-F1
#
_cell.length_a   1.000
_cell.length_b   1.000
_cell.length_c   1.000
_cell.angle_alpha   90.00
_cell.angle_beta   90.00
_cell.angle_gamma   90.00
#
_symmetry.space_group_name_H-M   'P 1'
#
loop_
_entity.id
_entity.type
_entity.pdbx_description
1 polymer ?
#
loop_
_entity_poly.entity_id
_entity_poly.type
_entity_poly.pdbx_seq_one_letter_code
_entity_poly.pdbx_strand_id
1 'polypeptide(L)'
;MITCHLKYQIDPYQIDAFENYSRLWIGIVNRMGGTHHGYFLPAEGANNVAYCLFSFSSLAEYERYREESKTDPECVSTFALAAEKRFIVSSERTFLRPVLD
;
A
#
# COMPACT_ATOMS: atom_id res chain seq x y z
N MET A 1 7.64 -14.26 9.26
CA MET A 1 7.32 -13.34 8.16
C MET A 1 5.82 -13.33 7.94
N ILE A 2 5.24 -12.17 7.68
CA ILE A 2 3.84 -11.98 7.31
C ILE A 2 3.76 -11.11 6.06
N THR A 3 2.75 -11.33 5.22
CA THR A 3 2.46 -10.48 4.07
C THR A 3 1.16 -9.74 4.33
N CYS A 4 1.21 -8.41 4.31
CA CYS A 4 0.03 -7.57 4.26
C CYS A 4 -0.47 -7.54 2.82
N HIS A 5 -1.71 -7.97 2.62
CA HIS A 5 -2.43 -7.87 1.36
C HIS A 5 -3.47 -6.77 1.47
N LEU A 6 -3.37 -5.78 0.60
CA LEU A 6 -4.32 -4.69 0.49
C LEU A 6 -5.06 -4.81 -0.83
N LYS A 7 -6.39 -4.85 -0.74
CA LYS A 7 -7.28 -4.70 -1.88
C LYS A 7 -7.90 -3.32 -1.81
N TYR A 8 -7.69 -2.53 -2.85
CA TYR A 8 -8.27 -1.21 -2.98
C TYR A 8 -9.40 -1.24 -4.00
N GLN A 9 -10.49 -0.54 -3.68
CA GLN A 9 -11.36 0.02 -4.70
C GLN A 9 -10.93 1.46 -4.92
N ILE A 10 -10.57 1.80 -6.16
CA ILE A 10 -10.05 3.11 -6.53
C ILE A 10 -11.02 3.84 -7.47
N ASP A 11 -10.86 5.16 -7.58
CA ASP A 11 -11.55 5.94 -8.60
C ASP A 11 -10.94 5.60 -9.98
N PRO A 12 -11.72 5.01 -10.92
CA PRO A 12 -11.20 4.61 -12.23
C PRO A 12 -10.77 5.79 -13.10
N TYR A 13 -11.12 7.03 -12.74
CA TYR A 13 -10.70 8.23 -13.46
C TYR A 13 -9.43 8.87 -12.90
N GLN A 14 -8.90 8.33 -11.79
CA GLN A 14 -7.71 8.85 -11.12
C GLN A 14 -6.61 7.80 -10.96
N ILE A 15 -6.52 6.86 -11.92
CA ILE A 15 -5.53 5.78 -11.92
C ILE A 15 -4.10 6.35 -11.86
N ASP A 16 -3.79 7.39 -12.65
CA ASP A 16 -2.48 8.03 -12.65
C ASP A 16 -2.13 8.64 -11.28
N ALA A 17 -3.11 9.21 -10.57
CA ALA A 17 -2.90 9.74 -9.24
C ALA A 17 -2.62 8.63 -8.22
N PHE A 18 -3.36 7.51 -8.31
CA PHE A 18 -3.13 6.32 -7.50
C PHE A 18 -1.77 5.67 -7.83
N GLU A 19 -1.35 5.64 -9.09
CA GLU A 19 -0.04 5.10 -9.49
C GLU A 19 1.09 5.91 -8.88
N ASN A 20 1.01 7.25 -8.94
CA ASN A 20 2.00 8.13 -8.32
C ASN A 20 2.08 7.89 -6.80
N TYR A 21 0.94 7.79 -6.13
CA TYR A 21 0.85 7.42 -4.71
C TYR A 21 1.47 6.05 -4.43
N SER A 22 1.21 5.07 -5.29
CA SER A 22 1.73 3.70 -5.18
C SER A 22 3.25 3.66 -5.27
N ARG A 23 3.84 4.43 -6.19
CA ARG A 23 5.30 4.53 -6.37
C ARG A 23 6.01 5.09 -5.13
N LEU A 24 5.38 6.06 -4.44
CA LEU A 24 5.90 6.58 -3.16
C LEU A 24 5.91 5.49 -2.08
N TRP A 25 4.81 4.75 -1.93
CA TRP A 25 4.73 3.68 -0.92
C TRP A 25 5.73 2.54 -1.13
N ILE A 26 6.10 2.23 -2.37
CA ILE A 26 7.15 1.24 -2.64
C ILE A 26 8.46 1.66 -1.95
N GLY A 27 8.88 2.92 -2.11
CA GLY A 27 10.09 3.46 -1.48
C GLY A 27 9.98 3.50 0.04
N ILE A 28 8.87 4.05 0.55
CA ILE A 28 8.61 4.21 1.99
C ILE A 28 8.66 2.87 2.71
N VAL A 29 7.90 1.86 2.25
CA VAL A 29 7.84 0.56 2.92
C VAL A 29 9.20 -0.13 2.94
N ASN A 30 9.94 -0.07 1.83
CA ASN A 30 11.29 -0.63 1.77
C ASN A 30 12.27 0.10 2.71
N ARG A 31 12.17 1.42 2.81
CA ARG A 31 12.96 2.23 3.77
C ARG A 31 12.63 1.89 5.22
N MET A 32 11.37 1.62 5.52
CA MET A 32 10.86 1.38 6.88
C MET A 32 10.91 -0.10 7.29
N GLY A 33 11.80 -0.89 6.71
CA GLY A 33 12.06 -2.28 7.12
C GLY A 33 11.08 -3.32 6.59
N GLY A 34 10.18 -2.94 5.68
CA GLY A 34 9.36 -3.87 4.93
C GLY A 34 10.02 -4.34 3.62
N THR A 35 9.44 -5.34 3.00
CA THR A 35 9.75 -5.75 1.62
C THR A 35 8.52 -5.58 0.77
N HIS A 36 8.53 -4.58 -0.12
CA HIS A 36 7.41 -4.30 -1.00
C HIS A 36 7.40 -5.24 -2.22
N HIS A 37 6.27 -5.89 -2.50
CA HIS A 37 6.11 -6.87 -3.59
C HIS A 37 5.47 -6.29 -4.84
N GLY A 38 4.91 -5.08 -4.73
CA GLY A 38 4.41 -4.31 -5.86
C GLY A 38 2.98 -3.83 -5.64
N TYR A 39 2.61 -2.85 -6.45
CA TYR A 39 1.23 -2.47 -6.68
C TYR A 39 0.81 -3.05 -8.02
N PHE A 40 -0.37 -3.65 -8.05
CA PHE A 40 -0.97 -4.25 -9.24
C PHE A 40 -2.22 -3.44 -9.57
N LEU A 41 -2.09 -2.58 -10.58
CA LEU A 41 -3.15 -1.67 -11.03
C LEU A 41 -4.06 -2.38 -12.04
N PRO A 42 -5.27 -1.83 -12.29
CA PRO A 42 -6.12 -2.30 -13.37
C PRO A 42 -5.40 -2.37 -14.72
N ALA A 43 -5.55 -3.49 -15.42
CA ALA A 43 -5.08 -3.67 -16.80
C ALA A 43 -6.20 -4.29 -17.65
N GLU A 44 -6.64 -5.50 -17.30
CA GLU A 44 -7.78 -6.17 -17.91
C GLU A 44 -8.71 -6.72 -16.80
N GLY A 45 -10.03 -6.61 -16.98
CA GLY A 45 -11.03 -6.95 -15.97
C GLY A 45 -11.57 -5.74 -15.21
N ALA A 46 -11.57 -5.77 -13.87
CA ALA A 46 -12.10 -4.68 -13.06
C ALA A 46 -11.23 -3.42 -13.20
N ASN A 47 -11.80 -2.34 -13.73
CA ASN A 47 -11.09 -1.09 -13.99
C ASN A 47 -10.84 -0.22 -12.74
N ASN A 48 -11.32 -0.68 -11.58
CA ASN A 48 -11.34 0.07 -10.33
C ASN A 48 -10.82 -0.73 -9.14
N VAL A 49 -10.14 -1.87 -9.37
CA VAL A 49 -9.56 -2.70 -8.32
C VAL A 49 -8.06 -2.72 -8.47
N ALA A 50 -7.35 -2.40 -7.39
CA ALA A 50 -5.90 -2.48 -7.32
C ALA A 50 -5.46 -3.29 -6.10
N TYR A 51 -4.28 -3.90 -6.18
CA TYR A 51 -3.71 -4.68 -5.08
C TYR A 51 -2.34 -4.14 -4.68
N CYS A 52 -2.02 -4.26 -3.39
CA CYS A 52 -0.69 -4.02 -2.87
C CYS A 52 -0.31 -5.16 -1.94
N LEU A 53 0.91 -5.65 -2.10
CA LEU A 53 1.47 -6.67 -1.22
C LEU A 53 2.82 -6.19 -0.71
N PHE A 54 3.04 -6.34 0.59
CA PHE A 54 4.35 -6.14 1.20
C PHE A 54 4.49 -7.02 2.44
N SER A 55 5.72 -7.35 2.81
CA SER A 55 6.01 -8.24 3.93
C SER A 55 6.86 -7.60 5.01
N PHE A 56 6.65 -8.06 6.23
CA PHE A 56 7.46 -7.76 7.40
C PHE A 56 7.86 -9.06 8.09
N SER A 57 8.93 -9.05 8.89
CA SER A 57 9.42 -10.25 9.58
C SER A 57 8.39 -10.82 10.57
N SER A 58 7.54 -9.97 11.16
CA SER A 58 6.47 -10.33 12.09
C SER A 58 5.34 -9.29 12.09
N LEU A 59 4.21 -9.62 12.72
CA LEU A 59 3.12 -8.65 12.93
C LEU A 59 3.58 -7.46 13.80
N ALA A 60 4.46 -7.70 14.77
CA ALA A 60 5.02 -6.66 15.62
C ALA A 60 5.90 -5.65 14.85
N GLU A 61 6.71 -6.09 13.87
CA GLU A 61 7.44 -5.15 12.99
C GLU A 61 6.47 -4.32 12.14
N TYR A 62 5.42 -4.94 11.61
CA TYR A 62 4.41 -4.21 10.88
C TYR A 62 3.68 -3.16 11.75
N GLU A 63 3.37 -3.49 13.00
CA GLU A 63 2.75 -2.57 13.95
C GLU A 63 3.67 -1.40 14.31
N ARG A 64 4.99 -1.64 14.50
CA ARG A 64 5.98 -0.56 14.65
C ARG A 64 5.98 0.37 13.45
N TYR A 65 6.10 -0.19 12.24
CA TYR A 65 6.00 0.58 11.00
C TYR A 65 4.72 1.43 10.94
N ARG A 66 3.58 0.86 11.34
CA ARG A 66 2.29 1.57 11.37
C ARG A 66 2.28 2.74 12.32
N GLU A 67 2.91 2.64 13.49
CA GLU A 67 3.03 3.75 14.43
C GLU A 67 4.00 4.83 13.92
N GLU A 68 5.17 4.43 13.44
CA GLU A 68 6.18 5.35 12.89
C GLU A 68 5.65 6.11 11.66
N SER A 69 4.85 5.45 10.82
CA SER A 69 4.25 6.07 9.63
C SER A 69 3.32 7.24 9.94
N LYS A 70 2.83 7.37 11.18
CA LYS A 70 1.95 8.47 11.59
C LYS A 70 2.69 9.80 11.74
N THR A 71 4.00 9.76 11.95
CA THR A 71 4.83 10.94 12.21
C THR A 71 5.95 11.13 11.19
N ASP A 72 6.28 10.10 10.42
CA ASP A 72 7.23 10.20 9.31
C ASP A 72 6.72 11.21 8.24
N PRO A 73 7.49 12.26 7.90
CA PRO A 73 7.02 13.33 7.00
C PRO A 73 6.61 12.84 5.60
N GLU A 74 7.32 11.84 5.08
CA GLU A 74 7.05 11.27 3.76
C GLU A 74 5.75 10.47 3.78
N CYS A 75 5.54 9.67 4.83
CA CYS A 75 4.28 8.98 5.06
C CYS A 75 3.11 9.96 5.20
N VAL A 76 3.25 10.99 6.04
CA VAL A 76 2.19 11.97 6.32
C VAL A 76 1.77 12.72 5.05
N SER A 77 2.74 13.21 4.27
CA SER A 77 2.47 13.88 3.00
C SER A 77 1.81 12.93 1.98
N THR A 78 2.24 11.67 1.94
CA THR A 78 1.63 10.65 1.07
C THR A 78 0.20 10.30 1.50
N PHE A 79 -0.09 10.22 2.80
CA PHE A 79 -1.46 10.07 3.30
C PHE A 79 -2.34 11.26 2.96
N ALA A 80 -1.82 12.49 3.10
CA ALA A 80 -2.53 13.72 2.75
C ALA A 80 -2.90 13.75 1.26
N LEU A 81 -1.98 13.34 0.37
CA LEU A 81 -2.25 13.23 -1.07
C LEU A 81 -3.47 12.34 -1.38
N ALA A 82 -3.57 11.18 -0.74
CA ALA A 82 -4.71 10.29 -0.92
C ALA A 82 -6.02 10.87 -0.36
N ALA A 83 -5.95 11.56 0.78
CA ALA A 83 -7.09 12.21 1.40
C ALA A 83 -7.62 13.39 0.57
N GLU A 84 -6.72 14.19 0.00
CA GLU A 84 -7.04 15.34 -0.83
C GLU A 84 -7.69 14.91 -2.16
N LYS A 85 -7.06 13.98 -2.88
CA LYS A 85 -7.52 13.56 -4.21
C LYS A 85 -8.66 12.55 -4.17
N ARG A 86 -8.83 11.84 -3.05
CA ARG A 86 -9.90 10.85 -2.82
C ARG A 86 -9.97 9.74 -3.88
N PHE A 87 -8.82 9.37 -4.46
CA PHE A 87 -8.74 8.29 -5.46
C PHE A 87 -8.87 6.88 -4.84
N ILE A 88 -8.84 6.74 -3.51
CA ILE A 88 -9.15 5.48 -2.81
C ILE A 88 -10.58 5.56 -2.27
N VAL A 89 -11.49 4.76 -2.83
CA VAL A 89 -12.89 4.68 -2.41
C VAL A 89 -13.04 3.79 -1.18
N SER A 90 -12.37 2.64 -1.17
CA SER A 90 -12.32 1.73 -0.03
C SER A 90 -11.05 0.90 -0.05
N SER A 91 -10.66 0.37 1.10
CA SER A 91 -9.53 -0.56 1.22
C SER A 91 -9.85 -1.67 2.20
N GLU A 92 -9.54 -2.90 1.83
CA GLU A 92 -9.55 -4.07 2.69
C GLU A 92 -8.10 -4.51 2.95
N ARG A 93 -7.80 -4.89 4.18
CA ARG A 93 -6.48 -5.34 4.61
C ARG A 93 -6.56 -6.74 5.22
N THR A 94 -5.73 -7.64 4.73
CA THR A 94 -5.61 -9.02 5.21
C THR A 94 -4.15 -9.36 5.49
N PHE A 95 -3.87 -10.23 6.45
CA PHE A 95 -2.53 -10.74 6.73
C PHE A 95 -2.43 -12.20 6.33
N LEU A 96 -1.39 -12.52 5.55
CA LEU A 96 -1.17 -13.82 4.95
C LEU A 96 0.17 -14.40 5.42
N ARG A 97 0.23 -15.73 5.51
CA ARG A 97 1.50 -16.45 5.65
C ARG A 97 2.04 -16.77 4.26
N PRO A 98 3.16 -16.18 3.82
CA PRO A 98 3.72 -16.47 2.50
C PRO A 98 4.38 -17.86 2.47
N VAL A 99 4.39 -18.46 1.27
CA VAL A 99 5.23 -19.62 0.92
C VAL A 99 6.10 -19.15 -0.23
N LEU A 100 7.40 -19.04 0.01
CA LEU A 100 8.42 -18.56 -0.92
C LEU A 100 9.58 -19.57 -0.94
N ASP A 101 10.28 -19.69 -2.07
CA ASP A 101 11.47 -20.53 -2.23
C ASP A 101 12.74 -19.86 -1.68
#